data_AF-A0A099TWE6-F1
#
_entry.id   AF-A0A099TWE6-F1
#
_cell.length_a   1.000
_cell.length_b   1.000
_cell.length_c   1.000
_cell.angle_alpha   90.00
_cell.angle_beta   90.00
_cell.angle_gamma   90.00
#
_symmetry.space_group_name_H-M   'P 1'
#
loop_
_entity.id
_entity.type
_entity.pdbx_description
1 polymer ?
#
loop_
_entity_poly.entity_id
_entity_poly.type
_entity_poly.pdbx_seq_one_letter_code
_entity_poly.pdbx_strand_id
1 'polypeptide(L)'
;MDSPNKLVEVVNDTNGDLINLHRIIKTRQKSLELELSNMLSSREILESIKKGEIKPKNDIQRATFYFYLLSFSFSSRGENFAMAKHRGIKNICRDFSVFSRRLRHVCIENMDLAN
;
A
#
# COMPACT_ATOMS: atom_id res chain seq x y z
N MET A 1 7.14 -29.38 29.84
CA MET A 1 7.86 -28.11 29.69
C MET A 1 7.83 -27.79 28.22
N ASP A 2 6.96 -26.89 27.77
CA ASP A 2 7.05 -26.27 26.45
C ASP A 2 6.04 -25.11 26.36
N SER A 3 6.56 -23.90 26.20
CA SER A 3 6.04 -22.87 25.30
C SER A 3 6.98 -21.67 25.37
N PRO A 4 8.00 -21.57 24.49
CA PRO A 4 8.69 -20.31 24.31
C PRO A 4 7.65 -19.31 23.82
N ASN A 5 7.45 -18.25 24.58
CA ASN A 5 6.56 -17.13 24.29
C ASN A 5 6.79 -16.72 22.83
N LYS A 6 5.87 -17.10 21.94
CA LYS A 6 6.02 -16.89 20.50
C LYS A 6 5.88 -15.39 20.27
N LEU A 7 6.99 -14.68 20.14
CA LEU A 7 7.01 -13.24 19.87
C LEU A 7 6.04 -12.95 18.72
N VAL A 8 4.95 -12.26 19.03
CA VAL A 8 3.97 -11.84 18.04
C VAL A 8 4.59 -10.67 17.29
N GLU A 9 4.84 -10.83 16.00
CA GLU A 9 5.28 -9.73 15.15
C GLU A 9 4.13 -8.72 15.03
N VAL A 10 4.40 -7.45 15.33
CA VAL A 10 3.45 -6.35 15.21
C VAL A 10 4.00 -5.34 14.20
N VAL A 11 3.16 -4.95 13.24
CA VAL A 11 3.36 -3.79 12.38
C VAL A 11 2.41 -2.71 12.88
N ASN A 12 2.97 -1.65 13.43
CA ASN A 12 2.24 -0.47 13.90
C ASN A 12 2.85 0.80 13.29
N ASP A 13 1.99 1.71 12.85
CA ASP A 13 2.37 3.02 12.31
C ASP A 13 1.15 3.95 12.44
N THR A 14 1.39 5.24 12.71
CA THR A 14 0.33 6.25 12.80
C THR A 14 -0.25 6.59 11.42
N ASN A 15 0.50 6.36 10.35
CA ASN A 15 0.04 6.55 8.99
C ASN A 15 -1.03 5.50 8.62
N GLY A 16 -2.29 5.92 8.67
CA GLY A 16 -3.46 5.08 8.38
C GLY A 16 -3.50 4.53 6.95
N ASP A 17 -2.88 5.20 5.97
CA ASP A 17 -2.82 4.70 4.59
C ASP A 17 -1.77 3.61 4.43
N LEU A 18 -0.63 3.73 5.11
CA LEU A 18 0.38 2.68 5.18
C LEU A 18 -0.18 1.43 5.85
N ILE A 19 -0.89 1.59 6.97
CA ILE A 19 -1.53 0.48 7.66
C ILE A 19 -2.63 -0.15 6.83
N ASN A 20 -3.44 0.66 6.16
CA ASN A 20 -4.45 0.16 5.24
C ASN A 20 -3.84 -0.67 4.10
N LEU A 21 -2.75 -0.18 3.50
CA LEU A 21 -2.02 -0.93 2.48
C LEU A 21 -1.56 -2.31 3.00
N HIS A 22 -0.99 -2.38 4.21
CA HIS A 22 -0.59 -3.65 4.82
C HIS A 22 -1.78 -4.59 5.07
N ARG A 23 -2.90 -4.06 5.57
CA ARG A 23 -4.15 -4.85 5.78
C ARG A 23 -4.66 -5.44 4.48
N ILE A 24 -4.71 -4.63 3.42
CA ILE A 24 -5.18 -5.06 2.09
C ILE A 24 -4.21 -6.06 1.46
N ILE A 25 -2.89 -5.87 1.54
CA ILE A 25 -1.91 -6.87 1.10
C ILE A 25 -2.11 -8.19 1.86
N LYS A 26 -2.30 -8.14 3.18
CA LYS A 26 -2.51 -9.36 3.99
C LYS A 26 -3.78 -10.11 3.58
N THR A 27 -4.89 -9.41 3.36
CA THR A 27 -6.24 -10.02 3.31
C THR A 27 -6.87 -10.08 1.92
N ARG A 28 -6.54 -9.14 1.02
CA ARG A 28 -7.25 -8.90 -0.25
C ARG A 28 -6.30 -8.58 -1.41
N GLN A 29 -5.10 -9.18 -1.42
CA GLN A 29 -4.05 -8.86 -2.39
C GLN A 29 -4.50 -8.90 -3.86
N LYS A 30 -5.33 -9.88 -4.25
CA LYS A 30 -5.79 -10.03 -5.64
C LYS A 30 -6.68 -8.85 -6.08
N SER A 31 -7.45 -8.29 -5.14
CA SER A 31 -8.25 -7.10 -5.41
C SER A 31 -7.38 -5.86 -5.57
N LEU A 32 -6.30 -5.75 -4.79
CA LEU A 32 -5.31 -4.67 -4.93
C LEU A 32 -4.58 -4.75 -6.27
N GLU A 33 -4.14 -5.94 -6.66
CA GLU A 33 -3.51 -6.20 -7.96
C GLU A 33 -4.44 -5.81 -9.12
N LEU A 34 -5.71 -6.22 -9.05
CA LEU A 34 -6.71 -5.89 -10.06
C LEU A 34 -6.91 -4.37 -10.17
N GLU A 35 -7.14 -3.67 -9.05
CA GLU A 35 -7.31 -2.22 -9.03
C GLU A 35 -6.07 -1.49 -9.57
N LEU A 36 -4.86 -1.90 -9.17
CA LEU A 36 -3.61 -1.33 -9.68
C LEU A 36 -3.43 -1.56 -11.19
N SER A 37 -3.84 -2.72 -11.71
CA SER A 37 -3.74 -3.04 -13.13
C SER A 37 -4.65 -2.18 -14.01
N ASN A 38 -5.73 -1.64 -13.44
CA ASN A 38 -6.68 -0.76 -14.11
C ASN A 38 -6.27 0.72 -14.07
N MET A 39 -5.25 1.10 -13.30
CA MET A 39 -4.77 2.47 -13.24
C MET A 39 -4.00 2.84 -14.51
N LEU A 40 -3.93 4.13 -14.85
CA LEU A 40 -3.07 4.67 -15.91
C LEU A 40 -1.83 5.36 -15.29
N SER A 41 -0.67 5.23 -15.91
CA SER A 41 0.53 6.00 -15.55
C SER A 41 0.33 7.43 -16.04
N SER A 42 -0.10 8.33 -15.16
CA SER A 42 -0.50 9.68 -15.53
C SER A 42 -0.15 10.67 -14.43
N ARG A 43 0.52 11.76 -14.83
CA ARG A 43 0.77 12.91 -13.95
C ARG A 43 -0.54 13.52 -13.47
N GLU A 44 -1.53 13.62 -14.35
CA GLU A 44 -2.84 14.19 -14.04
C GLU A 44 -3.56 13.37 -12.96
N ILE A 45 -3.54 12.04 -13.06
CA ILE A 45 -4.12 11.17 -12.03
C ILE A 45 -3.40 11.34 -10.70
N LEU A 46 -2.05 11.36 -10.71
CA LEU A 46 -1.28 11.57 -9.48
C LEU A 46 -1.64 12.89 -8.79
N GLU A 47 -1.70 13.99 -9.55
CA GLU A 47 -2.06 15.30 -9.00
C GLU A 47 -3.52 15.36 -8.53
N SER A 48 -4.46 14.73 -9.25
CA SER A 48 -5.87 14.67 -8.86
C SER A 48 -6.07 13.91 -7.55
N ILE A 49 -5.34 12.82 -7.34
CA ILE A 49 -5.34 12.06 -6.08
C ILE A 49 -4.75 12.93 -4.95
N LYS A 50 -3.60 13.58 -5.16
CA LYS A 50 -2.96 14.45 -4.16
C LYS A 50 -3.84 15.61 -3.72
N LYS A 51 -4.54 16.24 -4.66
CA LYS A 51 -5.45 17.35 -4.40
C LYS A 51 -6.79 16.91 -3.80
N GLY A 52 -7.03 15.59 -3.72
CA GLY A 52 -8.29 15.04 -3.22
C GLY A 52 -9.47 15.26 -4.16
N GLU A 53 -9.22 15.58 -5.43
CA GLU A 53 -10.23 15.69 -6.49
C GLU A 53 -10.82 14.32 -6.81
N ILE A 54 -9.99 13.28 -6.74
CA ILE A 54 -10.41 11.87 -6.80
C ILE A 54 -10.21 11.26 -5.42
N LYS A 55 -11.30 10.74 -4.83
CA LYS A 55 -11.29 10.12 -3.50
C LYS A 55 -11.51 8.61 -3.60
N PRO A 56 -10.85 7.81 -2.75
CA PRO A 56 -11.06 6.37 -2.73
C PRO A 56 -12.48 6.08 -2.21
N LYS A 57 -13.17 5.13 -2.84
CA LYS A 57 -14.54 4.73 -2.45
C LYS A 57 -14.56 3.64 -1.38
N ASN A 58 -13.43 2.97 -1.16
CA ASN A 58 -13.28 1.88 -0.20
C ASN A 58 -11.80 1.70 0.17
N ASP A 59 -11.53 0.83 1.14
CA ASP A 59 -10.17 0.56 1.64
C ASP A 59 -9.23 -0.03 0.58
N ILE A 60 -9.73 -0.81 -0.39
CA ILE A 60 -8.86 -1.29 -1.48
C ILE A 60 -8.40 -0.11 -2.32
N GLN A 61 -9.33 0.76 -2.75
CA GLN A 61 -8.96 1.94 -3.53
C GLN A 61 -8.06 2.89 -2.74
N ARG A 62 -8.25 3.00 -1.42
CA ARG A 62 -7.36 3.80 -0.57
C ARG A 62 -5.94 3.22 -0.58
N ALA A 63 -5.79 1.90 -0.48
CA ALA A 63 -4.50 1.23 -0.61
C ALA A 63 -3.90 1.38 -2.02
N THR A 64 -4.72 1.24 -3.07
CA THR A 64 -4.33 1.45 -4.48
C THR A 64 -3.78 2.85 -4.69
N PHE A 65 -4.48 3.88 -4.21
CA PHE A 65 -4.06 5.28 -4.37
C PHE A 65 -2.77 5.56 -3.60
N TYR A 66 -2.65 5.10 -2.35
CA TYR A 66 -1.43 5.26 -1.59
C TYR A 66 -0.23 4.59 -2.27
N PHE A 67 -0.38 3.34 -2.73
CA PHE A 67 0.67 2.63 -3.45
C PHE A 67 1.01 3.28 -4.80
N TYR A 68 0.01 3.82 -5.50
CA TYR A 68 0.19 4.57 -6.74
C TYR A 68 1.04 5.82 -6.51
N LEU A 69 0.71 6.62 -5.48
CA LEU A 69 1.48 7.81 -5.13
C LEU A 69 2.95 7.48 -4.84
N LEU A 70 3.22 6.43 -4.05
CA LEU A 70 4.59 5.99 -3.77
C LEU A 70 5.31 5.54 -5.05
N SER A 71 4.63 4.80 -5.92
CA SER A 71 5.26 4.20 -7.10
C SER A 71 5.56 5.22 -8.19
N PHE A 72 4.68 6.21 -8.38
CA PHE A 72 4.77 7.22 -9.43
C PHE A 72 5.39 8.55 -8.98
N SER A 73 5.80 8.69 -7.73
CA SER A 73 6.45 9.91 -7.23
C SER A 73 7.98 9.79 -7.14
N PHE A 74 8.66 10.92 -7.33
CA PHE A 74 10.10 11.03 -7.19
C PHE A 74 10.53 10.63 -5.79
N SER A 75 11.51 9.72 -5.71
CA SER A 75 11.99 9.15 -4.45
C SER A 75 10.87 8.54 -3.57
N SER A 76 9.72 8.18 -4.15
CA SER A 76 8.57 7.60 -3.46
C SER A 76 7.98 8.48 -2.35
N ARG A 77 8.10 9.80 -2.46
CA ARG A 77 7.61 10.75 -1.43
C ARG A 77 6.12 11.07 -1.54
N GLY A 78 5.44 10.61 -2.59
CA GLY A 78 4.05 10.94 -2.90
C GLY A 78 3.83 12.34 -3.48
N GLU A 79 4.89 13.14 -3.64
CA GLU A 79 4.77 14.56 -4.02
C GLU A 79 4.88 14.78 -5.53
N ASN A 80 6.07 14.62 -6.11
CA ASN A 80 6.33 15.04 -7.48
C ASN A 80 6.28 13.84 -8.41
N PHE A 81 5.46 13.86 -9.47
CA PHE A 81 5.42 12.76 -10.43
C PHE A 81 6.79 12.51 -11.07
N ALA A 82 7.24 11.26 -11.05
CA ALA A 82 8.51 10.80 -11.60
C ALA A 82 8.29 9.91 -12.82
N MET A 83 8.71 10.43 -13.98
CA MET A 83 8.86 9.62 -15.18
C MET A 83 10.11 8.76 -15.05
N ALA A 84 9.95 7.44 -14.98
CA ALA A 84 11.08 6.54 -15.15
C ALA A 84 10.72 5.44 -16.14
N LYS A 85 11.68 5.10 -17.01
CA LYS A 85 11.59 3.99 -17.98
C LYS A 85 11.16 2.66 -17.35
N HIS A 86 11.37 2.50 -16.03
CA HIS A 86 11.07 1.29 -15.26
C HIS A 86 9.85 1.40 -14.33
N ARG A 87 9.12 2.52 -14.29
CA ARG A 87 7.95 2.73 -13.41
C ARG A 87 6.62 2.58 -14.15
N GLY A 88 6.56 1.72 -15.17
CA GLY A 88 5.29 1.37 -15.81
C GLY A 88 4.38 0.60 -14.86
N ILE A 89 3.07 0.69 -15.03
CA ILE A 89 2.07 -0.05 -14.22
C ILE A 89 2.38 -1.55 -14.20
N LYS A 90 2.79 -2.13 -15.33
CA LYS A 90 3.20 -3.53 -15.43
C LYS A 90 4.37 -3.90 -14.51
N ASN A 91 5.23 -2.95 -14.15
CA ASN A 91 6.37 -3.16 -13.26
C ASN A 91 6.00 -2.90 -11.79
N ILE A 92 4.91 -2.16 -11.54
CA ILE A 92 4.42 -1.77 -10.23
C ILE A 92 3.35 -2.76 -9.72
N CYS A 93 2.55 -3.29 -10.63
CA CYS A 93 1.61 -4.38 -10.39
C CYS A 93 2.39 -5.66 -10.15
N ARG A 94 2.87 -5.83 -8.91
CA ARG A 94 3.61 -7.00 -8.46
C ARG A 94 2.65 -8.11 -8.05
N ASP A 95 3.16 -9.34 -8.05
CA ASP A 95 2.56 -10.42 -7.26
C ASP A 95 2.78 -10.12 -5.77
N PHE A 96 1.70 -9.84 -5.04
CA PHE A 96 1.75 -9.57 -3.60
C PHE A 96 1.69 -10.85 -2.75
N SER A 97 1.59 -12.04 -3.35
CA SER A 97 1.47 -13.34 -2.67
C SER A 97 2.56 -13.62 -1.65
N VAL A 98 3.80 -13.22 -1.95
CA VAL A 98 4.94 -13.37 -1.06
C VAL A 98 4.76 -12.50 0.19
N PHE A 99 4.29 -11.26 0.02
CA PHE A 99 4.08 -10.32 1.13
C PHE A 99 2.85 -10.68 1.97
N SER A 100 1.75 -11.11 1.35
CA SER A 100 0.58 -11.61 2.08
C SER A 100 0.95 -12.82 2.95
N ARG A 101 1.72 -13.77 2.39
CA ARG A 101 2.18 -14.95 3.13
C ARG A 101 3.08 -14.58 4.30
N ARG A 102 3.98 -13.61 4.14
CA ARG A 102 4.80 -13.08 5.24
C ARG A 102 3.93 -12.45 6.33
N LEU A 103 2.94 -11.65 5.94
CA LEU A 103 2.04 -10.92 6.85
C LEU A 103 1.01 -11.83 7.54
N ARG A 104 0.92 -13.11 7.17
CA ARG A 104 -0.14 -14.03 7.64
C ARG A 104 -0.30 -14.06 9.15
N HIS A 105 0.82 -14.05 9.89
CA HIS A 105 0.84 -14.15 11.35
C HIS A 105 1.17 -12.83 12.06
N VAL A 106 1.22 -11.72 11.31
CA VAL A 106 1.60 -10.39 11.82
C VAL A 106 0.37 -9.65 12.30
N CYS A 107 0.41 -9.08 13.51
CA CYS A 107 -0.61 -8.14 13.98
C CYS A 107 -0.42 -6.78 13.27
N ILE A 108 -1.49 -6.17 12.77
CA ILE A 108 -1.42 -4.91 12.03
C ILE A 108 -2.28 -3.86 12.75
N GLU A 109 -1.62 -2.90 13.35
CA GLU A 109 -2.19 -1.88 14.24
C GLU A 109 -1.99 -0.49 13.66
N ASN A 110 -2.85 0.46 14.07
CA ASN A 110 -2.72 1.87 13.76
C ASN A 110 -2.91 2.63 15.08
N MET A 111 -1.85 2.69 15.86
CA MET A 111 -1.81 3.31 17.18
C MET A 111 -0.64 4.28 17.25
N ASP A 112 -0.82 5.34 18.04
CA ASP A 112 0.29 6.21 18.43
C ASP A 112 1.24 5.45 19.36
N LEU A 113 2.53 5.81 19.30
CA LEU A 113 3.58 5.15 20.09
C LEU A 113 3.44 5.45 21.59
N ALA A 114 2.75 6.52 21.96
CA ALA A 114 2.58 6.99 23.34
C ALA A 114 1.46 6.27 24.12
N ASN A 115 0.86 5.22 23.57
CA ASN A 115 -0.15 4.39 24.25
C ASN A 115 0.46 3.14 24.90
#